data_AF-A0AAV0X490-F1
#
_entry.id   AF-A0AAV0X490-F1
#
_cell.length_a   1.000
_cell.length_b   1.000
_cell.length_c   1.000
_cell.angle_alpha   90.00
_cell.angle_beta   90.00
_cell.angle_gamma   90.00
#
_symmetry.space_group_name_H-M   'P 1'
#
loop_
_entity.id
_entity.type
_entity.pdbx_description
1 polymer ?
#
loop_
_entity_poly.entity_id
_entity_poly.type
_entity_poly.pdbx_seq_one_letter_code
_entity_poly.pdbx_strand_id
1 'polypeptide(L)' 'MNFGNKNETNSGKRKRIKLECLECGKTFDNDYKQKHEKNIHNGKKVGTKHFGAPKNPFEASKSNSKQVSKNT' A
#
# COMPACT_ATOMS: atom_id res chain seq x y z
N MET A 1 -40.29 3.26 14.62
CA MET A 1 -39.13 2.42 14.28
C MET A 1 -37.89 3.31 14.25
N ASN A 2 -36.89 3.08 15.10
CA ASN A 2 -35.62 3.80 15.08
C ASN A 2 -34.55 2.90 14.46
N PHE A 3 -34.04 3.30 13.29
CA PHE A 3 -32.99 2.60 12.58
C PHE A 3 -31.65 3.28 12.82
N GLY A 4 -30.67 2.52 13.31
CA GLY A 4 -29.25 2.83 13.13
C GLY A 4 -28.47 3.09 14.41
N ASN A 5 -28.13 2.01 15.11
CA ASN A 5 -26.98 1.97 16.01
C ASN A 5 -25.72 2.44 15.25
N LYS A 6 -25.06 3.49 15.73
CA LYS A 6 -23.71 3.86 15.27
C LYS A 6 -22.73 3.03 16.07
N ASN A 7 -22.35 1.90 15.48
CA ASN A 7 -21.29 1.05 15.99
C ASN A 7 -19.99 1.81 15.76
N GLU A 8 -19.53 2.56 16.77
CA GLU A 8 -18.17 3.10 16.83
C GLU A 8 -17.20 1.91 16.87
N THR A 9 -16.80 1.46 15.69
CA THR A 9 -15.76 0.44 15.54
C THR A 9 -14.42 1.10 15.74
N ASN A 10 -13.66 0.57 16.69
CA ASN A 10 -12.27 0.91 17.00
C ASN A 10 -11.49 1.26 15.72
N SER A 11 -11.32 2.56 15.45
CA SER A 11 -10.76 3.06 14.20
C SER A 11 -9.23 3.10 14.31
N GLY A 12 -8.62 1.93 14.48
CA GLY A 12 -7.19 1.77 14.23
C GLY A 12 -6.88 2.36 12.86
N LYS A 13 -6.12 3.46 12.81
CA LYS A 13 -5.82 4.20 11.58
C LYS A 13 -5.25 3.20 10.55
N ARG A 14 -6.04 2.83 9.53
CA ARG A 14 -5.57 1.95 8.45
C ARG A 14 -4.33 2.61 7.85
N LYS A 15 -3.20 1.91 7.86
CA LYS A 15 -1.97 2.41 7.22
C LYS A 15 -2.29 2.62 5.74
N ARG A 16 -2.18 3.87 5.29
CA ARG A 16 -2.40 4.23 3.90
C ARG A 16 -1.26 3.66 3.06
N ILE A 17 -1.58 2.69 2.22
CA ILE A 17 -0.63 2.00 1.35
C ILE A 17 -0.50 2.79 0.04
N LYS A 18 0.74 3.09 -0.35
CA LYS A 18 1.06 3.65 -1.66
C LYS A 18 1.19 2.53 -2.69
N LEU A 19 0.49 2.68 -3.80
CA LEU A 19 0.50 1.79 -4.95
C LEU A 19 1.18 2.46 -6.12
N GLU A 20 1.81 1.67 -6.99
CA GLU A 20 2.37 2.07 -8.27
C GLU A 20 1.58 1.40 -9.39
N CYS A 21 1.11 2.18 -10.36
CA CYS A 21 0.42 1.70 -11.56
C CYS A 21 1.42 1.01 -12.49
N LEU A 22 1.10 -0.21 -12.92
CA LEU A 22 1.95 -0.96 -13.85
C LEU A 22 1.82 -0.45 -15.30
N GLU A 23 0.72 0.23 -15.64
CA GLU A 23 0.49 0.75 -17.00
C GLU A 23 1.18 2.10 -17.24
N CYS A 24 1.19 2.99 -16.24
CA CYS A 24 1.72 4.35 -16.39
C CYS A 24 2.82 4.74 -15.38
N GLY A 25 3.20 3.85 -14.47
CA GLY A 25 4.26 4.10 -13.47
C GLY A 25 3.89 5.11 -12.38
N LYS A 26 2.68 5.67 -12.38
CA LYS A 26 2.27 6.67 -11.38
C LYS A 26 2.04 6.03 -10.03
N THR A 27 2.47 6.71 -8.97
CA THR A 27 2.24 6.30 -7.58
C THR A 27 1.08 7.06 -6.96
N PHE A 28 0.17 6.36 -6.27
CA PHE A 28 -0.98 6.96 -5.58
C PHE A 28 -1.39 6.11 -4.37
N ASP A 29 -2.19 6.68 -3.47
CA ASP A 29 -2.72 5.95 -2.32
C ASP A 29 -3.81 4.95 -2.76
N ASN A 30 -3.93 3.81 -2.08
CA ASN A 30 -4.93 2.79 -2.41
C ASN A 30 -6.36 3.33 -2.51
N ASP A 31 -6.74 4.29 -1.65
CA ASP A 31 -8.05 4.96 -1.69
C ASP A 31 -8.30 5.68 -3.03
N TYR A 32 -7.24 6.13 -3.70
CA TYR A 32 -7.29 6.86 -4.97
C TYR A 32 -7.23 5.96 -6.21
N LYS A 33 -7.14 4.63 -6.05
CA LYS A 33 -7.04 3.68 -7.18
C LYS A 33 -8.15 3.85 -8.20
N GLN A 34 -9.40 3.87 -7.74
CA GLN A 34 -10.56 4.00 -8.63
C GLN A 34 -10.59 5.37 -9.34
N LYS A 35 -10.17 6.44 -8.65
CA LYS A 35 -10.10 7.77 -9.25
C LYS A 35 -9.02 7.84 -10.33
N HIS A 36 -7.87 7.20 -10.07
CA HIS A 36 -6.80 7.08 -11.05
C HIS A 36 -7.24 6.30 -12.29
N GLU A 37 -7.87 5.14 -12.11
CA GLU A 37 -8.41 4.31 -13.21
C GLU A 37 -9.40 5.11 -14.07
N LYS A 38 -10.35 5.82 -13.45
CA LYS A 38 -11.34 6.63 -14.18
C LYS A 38 -10.71 7.78 -14.94
N ASN A 39 -9.84 8.57 -14.30
CA ASN A 39 -9.34 9.80 -14.88
C ASN A 39 -8.18 9.60 -15.88
N ILE A 40 -7.34 8.59 -15.67
CA ILE A 40 -6.12 8.36 -16.48
C ILE A 40 -6.35 7.24 -17.50
N HIS A 41 -7.10 6.21 -17.13
CA HIS A 41 -7.29 5.01 -17.94
C HIS A 41 -8.73 4.86 -18.46
N ASN A 42 -9.52 5.94 -18.44
CA ASN A 42 -10.91 5.95 -18.91
C ASN A 42 -11.77 4.85 -18.25
N GLY A 43 -11.50 4.56 -16.98
CA GLY A 43 -12.22 3.54 -16.20
C GLY A 43 -11.71 2.11 -16.38
N LYS A 44 -10.67 1.88 -17.19
CA LYS A 44 -10.03 0.57 -17.30
C LYS A 44 -9.35 0.21 -15.98
N LYS A 45 -9.55 -1.04 -15.54
CA LYS A 45 -8.85 -1.59 -14.37
C LYS A 45 -7.38 -1.77 -14.73
N VAL A 46 -6.50 -1.28 -13.87
CA VAL A 46 -5.06 -1.38 -14.08
C VAL A 46 -4.42 -2.21 -12.98
N GLY A 47 -3.37 -2.93 -13.36
CA GLY A 47 -2.51 -3.62 -12.40
C GLY A 47 -1.79 -2.61 -11.51
N THR A 48 -1.69 -2.92 -10.22
CA THR A 48 -0.98 -2.08 -9.24
C THR A 48 -0.11 -2.96 -8.36
N LYS A 49 1.07 -2.46 -7.99
CA LYS A 49 1.96 -3.08 -6.99
C LYS A 49 2.20 -2.15 -5.80
N HIS A 50 2.61 -2.69 -4.66
CA HIS A 50 3.01 -1.86 -3.52
C HIS A 50 4.29 -1.09 -3.87
N PHE A 51 4.27 0.23 -3.69
CA PHE A 51 5.44 1.06 -3.93
C PHE A 51 6.50 0.79 -2.86
N GLY A 52 7.73 0.51 -3.30
CA GLY A 52 8.86 0.25 -2.40
C GLY A 52 8.86 -1.13 -1.74
N ALA A 53 7.96 -2.05 -2.13
CA ALA A 53 8.04 -3.42 -1.66
C ALA A 53 9.30 -4.11 -2.22
N PRO A 54 10.08 -4.83 -1.39
CA PRO A 54 11.23 -5.58 -1.87
C PRO A 54 10.75 -6.67 -2.83
N LYS A 55 11.57 -6.97 -3.85
CA LYS A 55 11.27 -8.00 -4.86
C LYS A 55 11.04 -9.38 -4.23
N ASN A 56 11.67 -9.64 -3.09
CA ASN A 56 11.52 -10.87 -2.32
C ASN A 56 10.84 -10.57 -0.97
N PRO A 57 9.66 -11.18 -0.68
CA PRO A 57 8.89 -10.96 0.56
C PRO A 57 9.66 -11.23 1.86
N PHE A 58 10.70 -12.05 1.83
CA PHE A 58 11.48 -12.45 3.01
C PHE A 58 12.73 -11.59 3.25
N GLU A 59 13.02 -10.62 2.38
CA GLU A 59 14.18 -9.73 2.54
C GLU A 59 14.08 -8.87 3.81
N ALA A 60 12.88 -8.42 4.16
CA ALA A 60 12.65 -7.65 5.39
C ALA A 60 13.05 -8.45 6.64
N SER A 61 12.91 -9.77 6.60
CA SER A 61 13.22 -10.68 7.70
C SER A 61 14.72 -10.96 7.86
N LYS A 62 15.56 -10.63 6.86
CA LYS A 62 17.02 -10.85 6.92
C LYS A 62 17.76 -9.84 7.78
N SER A 63 17.08 -8.82 8.30
CA SER A 63 17.69 -7.66 8.97
C SER A 63 18.24 -7.90 10.38
N ASN A 64 18.15 -9.13 10.94
CA ASN A 64 18.68 -9.42 12.29
C ASN A 64 20.07 -10.11 12.32
N SER A 65 20.84 -10.09 11.23
CA SER A 65 22.12 -10.82 11.14
C SER A 65 23.34 -9.98 10.73
N LYS A 66 23.39 -8.69 11.10
CA LYS A 66 24.70 -8.03 11.29
C LYS A 66 24.97 -7.84 12.77
N GLN A 67 25.38 -8.94 13.39
CA GLN A 67 26.27 -8.87 14.55
C GLN A 67 27.52 -8.06 14.16
N VAL A 68 27.87 -7.12 15.04
CA VAL A 68 29.23 -6.82 15.52
C VAL A 68 30.38 -7.48 14.76
N SER A 69 31.27 -6.64 14.21
CA SER A 69 32.75 -6.72 14.13
C SER A 69 33.23 -6.03 12.83
N LYS A 70 34.30 -5.24 12.74
CA LYS A 70 35.36 -4.79 13.64
C LYS A 70 36.24 -3.78 12.85
N ASN A 71 36.90 -2.87 13.56
CA ASN A 71 38.20 -2.23 13.29
C ASN A 71 38.35 -1.23 12.12
N THR A 72 38.63 0.04 12.46
CA THR A 72 39.98 0.64 12.34
C THR A 72 40.09 1.76 13.37
#